data_AF-A0A920VB62-F1
#
_entry.id   AF-A0A920VB62-F1
#
_cell.length_a   1.000
_cell.length_b   1.000
_cell.length_c   1.000
_cell.angle_alpha   90.00
_cell.angle_beta   90.00
_cell.angle_gamma   90.00
#
_symmetry.space_group_name_H-M   'P 1'
#
loop_
_entity.id
_entity.type
_entity.pdbx_description
1 polymer ?
#
loop_
_entity_poly.entity_id
_entity_poly.type
_entity_poly.pdbx_seq_one_letter_code
_entity_poly.pdbx_strand_id
1 'polypeptide(L)' 'MAEGYDVIIVETGGTVGDIESQPFLEAIRQLRLEVGAQYTLFIHLTLVPYVVSSGEIKTKPTQHSVKELRSIGFSRTF' A
#
# COMPACT_ATOMS: atom_id res chain seq x y z
N MET A 1 16.37 -10.02 12.95
CA MET A 1 15.86 -10.12 11.56
C MET A 1 16.77 -9.28 10.69
N ALA A 2 17.23 -9.83 9.56
CA ALA A 2 18.20 -9.26 8.61
C ALA A 2 19.51 -8.71 9.24
N GLU A 3 20.32 -9.59 9.83
CA GLU A 3 21.66 -9.21 10.30
C GLU A 3 22.53 -8.66 9.16
N GLY A 4 23.13 -7.49 9.37
CA GLY A 4 24.01 -6.85 8.41
C GLY A 4 23.32 -6.05 7.30
N TYR A 5 21.99 -5.88 7.34
CA TYR A 5 21.25 -5.08 6.37
C TYR A 5 20.69 -3.80 7.00
N ASP A 6 20.81 -2.68 6.29
CA ASP A 6 20.30 -1.37 6.72
C ASP A 6 18.81 -1.19 6.43
N VAL A 7 18.30 -1.85 5.37
CA VAL A 7 16.92 -1.70 4.88
C VAL A 7 16.37 -3.05 4.43
N ILE A 8 15.10 -3.30 4.75
CA ILE A 8 14.34 -4.45 4.26
C ILE A 8 13.18 -3.93 3.42
N ILE A 9 13.04 -4.45 2.20
CA ILE A 9 11.89 -4.20 1.34
C ILE A 9 11.00 -5.44 1.38
N VAL A 10 9.73 -5.25 1.73
CA VAL A 10 8.73 -6.31 1.77
C VAL A 10 7.66 -6.00 0.74
N GLU A 11 7.50 -6.89 -0.23
CA GLU A 11 6.36 -6.86 -1.15
C GLU A 11 5.20 -7.64 -0.52
N THR A 12 4.00 -7.07 -0.62
CA THR A 12 2.76 -7.77 -0.25
C THR A 12 2.00 -8.07 -1.52
N GLY A 13 1.80 -9.36 -1.82
CA GLY A 13 0.97 -9.77 -2.94
C GLY A 13 -0.52 -9.43 -2.71
N GLY A 14 -1.29 -9.41 -3.79
CA GLY A 14 -2.72 -9.11 -3.77
C GLY A 14 -3.05 -7.65 -4.07
N THR A 15 -4.34 -7.31 -4.02
CA THR A 15 -4.83 -5.94 -4.25
C THR A 15 -5.53 -5.42 -2.99
N VAL A 16 -5.31 -4.14 -2.67
CA VAL A 16 -6.04 -3.48 -1.59
C VAL A 16 -7.54 -3.52 -1.87
N GLY A 17 -8.31 -4.02 -0.90
CA GLY A 17 -9.74 -4.25 -1.02
C GLY A 17 -10.10 -5.74 -1.14
N ASP A 18 -9.14 -6.60 -1.48
CA ASP A 18 -9.37 -8.05 -1.54
C ASP A 18 -9.31 -8.65 -0.13
N ILE A 19 -10.28 -9.53 0.19
CA ILE A 19 -10.38 -10.21 1.49
C ILE A 19 -9.11 -11.02 1.79
N GLU A 20 -8.51 -11.62 0.76
CA GLU A 20 -7.28 -12.40 0.85
C GLU A 20 -6.08 -11.58 1.33
N SER A 21 -6.07 -10.27 1.07
CA SER A 21 -4.96 -9.37 1.42
C SER A 21 -5.06 -8.82 2.85
N GLN A 22 -6.23 -8.90 3.50
CA GLN A 22 -6.45 -8.29 4.82
C GLN A 22 -5.50 -8.81 5.92
N PRO A 23 -5.23 -10.13 6.05
CA PRO A 23 -4.33 -10.62 7.09
C PRO A 23 -2.90 -10.07 6.94
N PHE A 24 -2.42 -9.92 5.70
CA PHE A 24 -1.09 -9.39 5.44
C PHE A 24 -1.00 -7.89 5.74
N LEU A 25 -2.03 -7.13 5.34
CA LEU A 25 -2.10 -5.69 5.63
C LEU A 25 -2.18 -5.44 7.14
N GLU A 26 -2.91 -6.26 7.89
CA GLU A 26 -2.95 -6.15 9.35
C GLU A 26 -1.61 -6.50 9.99
N ALA A 27 -0.91 -7.55 9.53
CA ALA A 27 0.42 -7.90 10.02
C ALA A 27 1.43 -6.77 9.81
N ILE A 28 1.40 -6.13 8.63
CA ILE A 28 2.27 -4.98 8.32
C ILE A 28 1.90 -3.75 9.16
N ARG A 29 0.61 -3.55 9.42
CA ARG A 29 0.13 -2.49 10.30
C ARG A 29 0.64 -2.68 11.74
N GLN A 30 0.61 -3.91 12.24
CA GLN A 30 1.16 -4.26 13.56
C GLN A 30 2.68 -4.09 13.60
N LEU A 31 3.41 -4.54 12.57
CA LEU A 31 4.86 -4.33 12.45
C LEU A 31 5.23 -2.86 12.54
N ARG A 32 4.46 -1.97 11.90
CA ARG A 32 4.66 -0.52 12.00
C ARG A 32 4.44 0.01 13.42
N LEU A 33 3.49 -0.54 14.17
CA LEU A 33 3.28 -0.15 15.57
C LEU A 33 4.45 -0.58 16.46
N GLU A 34 5.01 -1.77 16.23
CA GLU A 34 6.14 -2.30 16.99
C GLU A 34 7.46 -1.59 16.66
N VAL A 35 7.76 -1.41 15.37
CA VAL A 35 9.02 -0.82 14.89
C VAL A 35 8.98 0.71 14.94
N GLY A 36 7.80 1.31 14.80
CA GLY A 36 7.59 2.76 14.83
C GLY A 36 7.57 3.42 13.46
N ALA A 37 6.83 4.52 13.36
CA ALA A 37 6.58 5.23 12.11
C ALA A 37 7.83 5.91 11.51
N GLN A 38 8.87 6.18 12.30
CA GLN A 38 10.13 6.75 11.80
C GLN A 38 11.03 5.73 11.08
N TYR A 39 10.79 4.43 11.30
CA TYR A 39 11.60 3.33 10.76
C TYR A 39 10.80 2.47 9.76
N THR A 40 9.61 2.93 9.38
CA THR A 40 8.73 2.21 8.45
C THR A 40 8.16 3.14 7.38
N LEU A 41 8.13 2.65 6.15
CA LEU A 41 7.61 3.35 4.97
C LEU A 41 6.62 2.44 4.26
N PHE A 42 5.49 3.01 3.82
CA PHE A 42 4.53 2.31 2.98
C PHE A 42 4.52 2.94 1.59
N ILE A 43 4.63 2.10 0.56
CA ILE A 43 4.55 2.50 -0.84
C ILE A 43 3.33 1.81 -1.42
N HIS A 44 2.40 2.58 -1.99
CA HIS A 44 1.17 2.03 -2.57
C HIS A 44 1.17 2.14 -4.09
N LEU A 45 1.38 1.02 -4.76
CA LEU A 45 1.39 0.98 -6.22
C LEU A 45 -0.04 0.96 -6.76
N THR A 46 -0.35 1.89 -7.67
CA THR A 46 -1.67 1.96 -8.32
C THR A 46 -1.55 2.07 -9.83
N LEU A 47 -2.56 1.55 -10.55
CA LEU A 47 -2.69 1.72 -11.98
C LEU A 47 -3.47 3.00 -12.32
N VAL A 48 -2.89 3.84 -13.16
CA VAL A 48 -3.55 5.03 -13.72
C VAL A 48 -3.84 4.78 -15.21
N PRO A 49 -5.03 4.25 -15.56
CA PRO A 49 -5.30 3.83 -16.93
C PRO A 49 -5.52 5.02 -17.86
N TYR A 50 -5.03 4.87 -19.10
CA TYR A 50 -5.38 5.74 -20.22
C TYR A 50 -6.57 5.14 -20.98
N VAL A 51 -7.66 5.89 -21.11
CA VAL A 51 -8.88 5.45 -21.80
C VAL A 51 -8.91 6.02 -23.21
N VAL A 52 -8.64 5.18 -24.20
CA VAL A 52 -8.50 5.57 -25.61
C VAL A 52 -9.79 6.22 -26.15
N SER A 53 -10.96 5.71 -25.77
CA SER A 53 -12.25 6.24 -26.25
C SER A 53 -12.55 7.66 -25.79
N SER A 54 -11.97 8.11 -24.67
CA SER A 54 -12.11 9.49 -24.18
C SER A 54 -10.84 10.32 -24.37
N GLY A 55 -9.71 9.70 -24.77
CA GLY A 55 -8.42 10.38 -24.90
C GLY A 55 -7.81 10.87 -23.57
N GLU A 56 -8.23 10.33 -22.44
CA GLU A 56 -7.91 10.86 -21.11
C GLU A 56 -7.30 9.82 -20.18
N ILE A 57 -6.46 10.30 -19.26
CA ILE A 57 -5.98 9.54 -18.11
C ILE A 57 -7.05 9.58 -17.00
N LYS A 58 -7.42 8.42 -16.45
CA LYS A 58 -8.42 8.35 -15.37
C LYS A 58 -7.75 8.10 -14.02
N THR A 59 -7.83 9.09 -13.13
CA THR A 59 -7.25 9.03 -11.78
C THR A 59 -8.20 8.48 -10.71
N LYS A 60 -9.49 8.32 -11.02
CA LYS A 60 -10.50 7.82 -10.06
C LYS A 60 -10.15 6.44 -9.46
N PRO A 61 -9.64 5.46 -10.22
CA PRO A 61 -9.23 4.17 -9.65
C PRO A 61 -8.16 4.31 -8.56
N THR A 62 -7.13 5.12 -8.79
CA THR A 62 -6.10 5.43 -7.78
C THR A 62 -6.70 6.08 -6.54
N GLN A 63 -7.60 7.05 -6.70
CA GLN A 63 -8.25 7.72 -5.55
C GLN A 63 -9.07 6.75 -4.70
N HIS A 64 -9.80 5.82 -5.32
CA HIS A 64 -10.55 4.79 -4.61
C HIS A 64 -9.62 3.82 -3.88
N SER A 65 -8.55 3.37 -4.53
CA SER A 65 -7.57 2.46 -3.93
C SER A 65 -6.86 3.09 -2.72
N VAL A 66 -6.47 4.37 -2.81
CA VAL A 66 -5.88 5.13 -1.68
C VAL A 66 -6.88 5.31 -0.55
N LYS A 67 -8.16 5.55 -0.86
CA LYS A 67 -9.21 5.68 0.16
C LYS A 67 -9.39 4.37 0.93
N GLU A 68 -9.40 3.24 0.22
CA GLU A 68 -9.52 1.92 0.82
C GLU A 68 -8.30 1.59 1.69
N LEU A 69 -7.09 1.87 1.20
CA LEU A 69 -5.87 1.68 1.98
C LEU A 69 -5.87 2.52 3.28
N ARG A 70 -6.38 3.76 3.21
CA ARG A 70 -6.50 4.63 4.40
C ARG A 70 -7.54 4.15 5.40
N SER A 71 -8.63 3.52 4.95
CA SER A 71 -9.69 3.04 5.84
C SER A 71 -9.19 1.94 6.79
N ILE A 72 -8.19 1.17 6.36
CA ILE A 72 -7.53 0.13 7.15
C ILE A 72 -6.30 0.62 7.95
N GLY A 73 -6.11 1.94 8.08
CA GLY A 73 -5.15 2.53 9.03
C GLY A 73 -3.78 2.92 8.44
N PHE A 74 -3.62 2.90 7.12
CA PHE A 74 -2.38 3.31 6.44
C PHE A 74 -2.47 4.78 6.02
N SER A 75 -1.93 5.69 6.84
CA SER A 75 -2.08 7.15 6.65
C SER A 75 -0.88 7.86 6.01
N ARG A 76 0.33 7.32 6.18
CA ARG A 76 1.59 7.87 5.62
C ARG A 76 2.13 6.91 4.55
N THR A 77 1.58 7.02 3.36
CA THR A 77 1.97 6.25 2.18
C THR A 77 2.51 7.19 1.10
N PHE A 78 3.49 6.73 0.34
CA PHE A 78 3.94 7.38 -0.90
C PHE A 78 3.33 6.69 -2.12
#